data_AF-A0A6C0EK41-F1
#
_entry.id   AF-A0A6C0EK41-F1
#
_cell.length_a   1.000
_cell.length_b   1.000
_cell.length_c   1.000
_cell.angle_alpha   90.00
_cell.angle_beta   90.00
_cell.angle_gamma   90.00
#
_symmetry.space_group_name_H-M   'P 1'
#
loop_
_entity.id
_entity.type
_entity.pdbx_description
1 polymer ?
#
loop_
_entity_poly.entity_id
_entity_poly.type
_entity_poly.pdbx_seq_one_letter_code
_entity_poly.pdbx_strand_id
1 'polypeptide(L)'
;MPSGRNWLVFVYVNLAFFILITSVYVLLSINNVMNNWAEYRCDALLMPFAGLIMQPTLPPGTTPSQYTQQNFQYCTNNMMSNSMGDFLQPLEYNNQLASINATSMTNSLNSARQNSSNVRNSLSGITTSLGNVFTNASANSKTITGYGTSLSGKTQVLGTASNSAISSNVSAFRSMPQT
;
A
#
# COMPACT_ATOMS: atom_id res chain seq x y z
N MET A 1 49.88 -64.55 -39.68
CA MET A 1 49.26 -63.55 -38.79
C MET A 1 48.94 -62.32 -39.62
N PRO A 2 47.71 -61.78 -39.58
CA PRO A 2 47.39 -60.58 -40.36
C PRO A 2 48.30 -59.45 -39.90
N SER A 3 48.99 -58.79 -40.83
CA SER A 3 49.84 -57.65 -40.54
C SER A 3 48.99 -56.47 -40.03
N GLY A 4 49.55 -55.65 -39.14
CA GLY A 4 48.82 -54.54 -38.50
C GLY A 4 48.16 -53.55 -39.48
N ARG A 5 48.67 -53.46 -40.72
CA ARG A 5 48.06 -52.68 -41.81
C ARG A 5 46.67 -53.19 -42.22
N ASN A 6 46.43 -54.50 -42.19
CA ASN A 6 45.12 -55.07 -42.54
C ASN A 6 44.07 -54.76 -41.46
N TRP A 7 44.48 -54.69 -40.19
CA TRP A 7 43.60 -54.28 -39.09
C TRP A 7 43.20 -52.81 -39.20
N LEU A 8 44.12 -51.93 -39.60
CA LEU A 8 43.83 -50.51 -39.83
C LEU A 8 42.82 -50.31 -40.97
N VAL A 9 42.95 -51.05 -42.08
CA VAL A 9 41.97 -50.99 -43.18
C VAL A 9 40.61 -51.50 -42.74
N PHE A 10 40.56 -52.57 -41.94
CA PHE A 10 39.30 -53.09 -41.40
C PHE A 10 38.59 -52.08 -40.50
N VAL A 11 39.30 -51.45 -39.56
CA VAL A 11 38.73 -50.41 -38.69
C VAL A 11 38.26 -49.20 -39.49
N TYR A 12 39.04 -48.77 -40.48
CA TYR A 12 38.69 -47.63 -41.33
C TYR A 12 37.41 -47.86 -42.14
N VAL A 13 37.26 -49.05 -42.74
CA VAL A 13 36.06 -49.39 -43.52
C VAL A 13 34.83 -49.45 -42.62
N ASN A 14 34.91 -50.08 -41.45
CA ASN A 14 33.80 -50.13 -40.50
C ASN A 14 33.41 -48.73 -39.97
N LEU A 15 34.39 -47.86 -39.70
CA LEU A 15 34.15 -46.47 -39.32
C LEU A 15 33.44 -45.70 -40.44
N ALA A 16 33.85 -45.88 -41.68
CA ALA A 16 33.22 -45.24 -42.84
C ALA A 16 31.75 -45.69 -43.00
N PHE A 17 31.45 -46.98 -42.84
CA PHE A 17 30.07 -47.47 -42.84
C PHE A 17 29.24 -46.91 -41.68
N PHE A 18 29.82 -46.81 -40.48
CA PHE A 18 29.14 -46.21 -39.33
C PHE A 18 28.79 -44.73 -39.56
N ILE A 19 29.73 -43.95 -40.11
CA ILE A 19 29.51 -42.54 -40.47
C ILE A 19 28.41 -42.42 -41.53
N LEU A 20 28.41 -43.30 -42.53
CA LEU A 20 27.44 -43.28 -43.62
C LEU A 20 26.02 -43.64 -43.15
N ILE A 21 25.86 -44.64 -42.29
CA ILE A 21 24.56 -44.98 -41.70
C ILE A 21 24.06 -43.83 -40.80
N THR A 22 24.95 -43.27 -39.98
CA THR A 22 24.60 -42.16 -39.08
C THR A 22 24.22 -40.90 -39.85
N SER A 23 24.91 -40.57 -40.95
CA SER A 23 24.60 -39.39 -41.76
C SER A 23 23.22 -39.50 -42.43
N VAL A 24 22.85 -40.67 -42.93
CA VAL A 24 21.51 -40.92 -43.49
C VAL A 24 20.44 -40.76 -42.40
N TYR A 25 20.66 -41.30 -41.20
CA TYR A 25 19.72 -41.16 -40.08
C TYR A 25 19.53 -39.70 -39.64
N VAL A 26 20.62 -38.94 -39.56
CA VAL A 26 20.59 -37.51 -39.21
C VAL A 26 19.87 -36.70 -40.28
N LEU A 27 20.13 -36.96 -41.56
CA LEU A 27 19.43 -36.28 -42.66
C LEU A 27 17.91 -36.54 -42.64
N LEU A 28 17.49 -37.78 -42.38
CA LEU A 28 16.08 -38.13 -42.21
C LEU A 28 15.45 -37.41 -41.00
N SER A 29 16.17 -37.31 -39.90
CA SER A 29 15.73 -36.60 -38.69
C SER A 29 15.59 -35.10 -38.93
N ILE A 30 16.54 -34.48 -39.63
CA ILE A 30 16.48 -33.06 -40.01
C ILE A 30 15.30 -32.80 -40.96
N ASN A 31 15.03 -33.70 -41.91
CA ASN A 31 13.86 -33.57 -42.78
C ASN A 31 12.54 -33.61 -41.98
N ASN A 32 12.45 -34.45 -40.95
CA ASN A 32 11.29 -34.46 -40.05
C ASN A 32 11.15 -33.12 -39.29
N VAL A 33 12.25 -32.61 -38.75
CA VAL A 33 12.30 -31.31 -38.06
C VAL A 33 11.89 -30.16 -38.98
N MET A 34 12.33 -30.18 -40.25
CA MET A 34 11.93 -29.18 -41.25
C MET A 34 10.43 -29.24 -41.55
N ASN A 35 9.85 -30.44 -41.68
CA ASN A 35 8.41 -30.60 -41.91
C ASN A 35 7.57 -30.14 -40.71
N ASN A 36 8.08 -30.32 -39.50
CA ASN A 36 7.42 -29.94 -38.24
C ASN A 36 8.06 -28.70 -37.58
N TRP A 37 8.59 -27.77 -38.40
CA TRP A 37 9.40 -26.67 -37.90
C TRP A 37 8.70 -25.81 -36.85
N ALA A 38 7.37 -25.64 -36.95
CA ALA A 38 6.60 -24.85 -35.99
C ALA A 38 6.70 -25.36 -34.54
N GLU A 39 6.85 -26.68 -34.37
CA GLU A 39 6.98 -27.37 -33.08
C GLU A 39 8.42 -27.31 -32.55
N TYR A 40 9.40 -27.58 -33.42
CA TYR A 40 10.80 -27.73 -33.02
C TYR A 40 11.66 -26.44 -33.06
N ARG A 41 11.18 -25.35 -33.67
CA ARG A 41 11.94 -24.09 -33.84
C ARG A 41 12.40 -23.43 -32.53
N CYS A 42 11.71 -23.68 -31.43
CA CYS A 42 12.07 -23.13 -30.11
C CYS A 42 12.89 -24.10 -29.25
N ASP A 43 13.26 -25.26 -29.79
CA ASP A 43 14.10 -26.21 -29.10
C ASP A 43 15.55 -25.71 -29.03
N ALA A 44 16.13 -25.70 -27.83
CA ALA A 44 17.40 -25.02 -27.55
C ALA A 44 18.57 -25.59 -28.35
N LEU A 45 18.51 -26.88 -28.70
CA LEU A 45 19.55 -27.58 -29.46
C LEU A 45 19.53 -27.22 -30.96
N LEU A 46 18.36 -26.84 -31.49
CA LEU A 46 18.14 -26.62 -32.93
C LEU A 46 18.13 -25.13 -33.28
N MET A 47 17.76 -24.28 -32.33
CA MET A 47 17.70 -22.82 -32.48
C MET A 47 18.97 -22.17 -33.06
N PRO A 48 20.21 -22.45 -32.59
CA PRO A 48 21.41 -21.83 -33.17
C PRO A 48 21.65 -22.22 -34.64
N PHE A 49 21.04 -23.32 -35.09
CA PHE A 49 21.16 -23.85 -36.45
C PHE A 49 19.94 -23.57 -37.32
N ALA A 50 18.95 -22.81 -36.83
CA ALA A 50 17.70 -22.55 -37.55
C ALA A 50 17.89 -22.06 -38.99
N GLY A 51 18.78 -21.10 -39.21
CA GLY A 51 19.11 -20.60 -40.55
C GLY A 51 19.83 -21.59 -41.47
N LEU A 52 20.54 -22.56 -40.90
CA LEU A 52 21.21 -23.62 -41.67
C LEU A 52 20.22 -24.75 -42.01
N ILE A 53 19.33 -25.10 -41.07
CA ILE A 53 18.29 -26.11 -41.26
C ILE A 53 17.25 -25.63 -42.29
N MET A 54 16.80 -24.37 -42.16
CA MET A 54 15.77 -23.81 -43.04
C MET A 54 16.30 -23.20 -44.34
N GLN A 55 17.61 -23.31 -44.60
CA GLN A 55 18.29 -22.73 -45.77
C GLN A 55 17.53 -22.84 -47.11
N PRO A 56 16.94 -23.99 -47.50
CA PRO A 56 16.20 -24.11 -48.77
C PRO A 56 14.87 -23.36 -48.82
N THR A 57 14.38 -22.86 -47.69
CA THR A 57 13.07 -22.18 -47.53
C THR A 57 13.20 -20.74 -47.03
N LEU A 58 14.42 -20.18 -47.04
CA LEU A 58 14.65 -18.81 -46.58
C LEU A 58 13.89 -17.79 -47.45
N PRO A 59 13.32 -16.74 -46.82
CA PRO A 59 12.79 -15.62 -47.58
C PRO A 59 13.89 -14.97 -48.45
N PRO A 60 13.53 -14.43 -49.64
CA PRO A 60 14.48 -13.80 -50.52
C PRO A 60 15.14 -12.59 -49.83
N GLY A 61 16.47 -12.57 -49.78
CA GLY A 61 17.25 -11.49 -49.17
C GLY A 61 17.60 -11.68 -47.69
N THR A 62 17.10 -12.73 -47.02
CA THR A 62 17.51 -13.07 -45.65
C THR A 62 18.76 -13.95 -45.64
N THR A 63 19.73 -13.62 -44.79
CA THR A 63 20.87 -14.53 -44.54
C THR A 63 20.51 -15.58 -43.49
N PRO A 64 21.19 -16.74 -43.47
CA PRO A 64 21.01 -17.75 -42.42
C PRO A 64 21.14 -17.19 -41.01
N SER A 65 22.12 -16.31 -40.78
CA SER A 65 22.33 -15.68 -39.48
C SER A 65 21.17 -14.76 -39.07
N GLN A 66 20.62 -13.99 -40.02
CA GLN A 66 19.46 -13.14 -39.78
C GLN A 66 18.22 -13.98 -39.45
N TYR A 67 18.00 -15.09 -40.16
CA TYR A 67 16.87 -15.98 -39.89
C TYR A 67 16.99 -16.67 -38.52
N THR A 68 18.20 -17.11 -38.13
CA THR A 68 18.45 -17.63 -36.78
C THR A 68 18.16 -16.57 -35.71
N GLN A 69 18.60 -15.33 -35.92
CA GLN A 69 18.36 -14.24 -34.98
C GLN A 69 16.86 -13.90 -34.85
N GLN A 70 16.12 -13.89 -35.96
CA GLN A 70 14.68 -13.65 -35.96
C GLN A 70 13.93 -14.77 -35.22
N ASN A 71 14.30 -16.05 -35.43
CA ASN A 71 13.72 -17.17 -34.70
C ASN A 71 14.05 -17.12 -33.20
N PHE A 72 15.29 -16.76 -32.85
CA PHE A 72 15.68 -16.57 -31.45
C PHE A 72 14.81 -15.52 -30.76
N GLN A 73 14.62 -14.36 -31.39
CA GLN A 73 13.76 -13.29 -30.85
C GLN A 73 12.31 -13.74 -30.74
N TYR A 74 11.78 -14.40 -31.77
CA TYR A 74 10.42 -14.93 -31.76
C TYR A 74 10.20 -15.94 -30.62
N CYS A 75 11.10 -16.90 -30.46
CA CYS A 75 11.00 -17.92 -29.42
C CYS A 75 11.22 -17.33 -28.03
N THR A 76 12.18 -16.43 -27.85
CA THR A 76 12.40 -15.75 -26.57
C THR A 76 11.17 -14.94 -26.16
N ASN A 77 10.54 -14.21 -27.10
CA ASN A 77 9.35 -13.43 -26.82
C ASN A 77 8.12 -14.31 -26.49
N ASN A 78 7.95 -15.43 -27.18
CA ASN A 78 6.85 -16.36 -26.89
C ASN A 78 7.09 -17.21 -25.63
N MET A 79 8.34 -17.56 -25.33
CA MET A 79 8.69 -18.20 -24.07
C MET A 79 8.55 -17.23 -22.90
N MET A 80 8.82 -15.94 -23.10
CA MET A 80 8.48 -14.91 -22.12
C MET A 80 6.97 -14.85 -21.87
N SER A 81 6.11 -14.81 -22.89
CA SER A 81 4.66 -14.78 -22.63
C SER A 81 4.13 -16.05 -21.96
N ASN A 82 4.67 -17.23 -22.29
CA ASN A 82 4.24 -18.51 -21.73
C ASN A 82 4.87 -18.84 -20.35
N SER A 83 6.10 -18.36 -20.08
CA SER A 83 6.82 -18.59 -18.81
C SER A 83 6.67 -17.43 -17.82
N MET A 84 6.17 -16.27 -18.25
CA MET A 84 5.76 -15.18 -17.36
C MET A 84 4.62 -15.61 -16.43
N GLY A 85 3.86 -16.66 -16.76
CA GLY A 85 2.86 -17.23 -15.84
C GLY A 85 3.47 -17.70 -14.50
N ASP A 86 4.61 -18.40 -14.56
CA ASP A 86 5.28 -18.93 -13.35
C ASP A 86 6.33 -17.96 -12.79
N PHE A 87 7.01 -17.19 -13.66
CA PHE A 87 8.04 -16.24 -13.24
C PHE A 87 7.46 -14.90 -12.73
N LEU A 88 6.29 -14.45 -13.20
CA LEU A 88 5.59 -13.28 -12.65
C LEU A 88 4.61 -13.62 -11.54
N GLN A 89 4.34 -14.90 -11.26
CA GLN A 89 3.54 -15.33 -10.10
C GLN A 89 3.98 -14.67 -8.78
N PRO A 90 5.29 -14.60 -8.45
CA PRO A 90 5.74 -13.85 -7.27
C PRO A 90 5.57 -12.33 -7.42
N LEU A 91 5.55 -11.78 -8.64
CA LEU A 91 5.38 -10.34 -8.87
C LEU A 91 3.91 -9.91 -8.72
N GLU A 92 2.94 -10.71 -9.19
CA GLU A 92 1.51 -10.45 -9.00
C GLU A 92 1.07 -10.63 -7.54
N TYR A 93 1.57 -11.65 -6.85
CA TYR A 93 1.33 -11.85 -5.43
C TYR A 93 1.87 -10.68 -4.58
N ASN A 94 3.08 -10.18 -4.90
CA ASN A 94 3.66 -9.03 -4.21
C ASN A 94 2.88 -7.73 -4.49
N ASN A 95 2.33 -7.54 -5.69
CA ASN A 95 1.51 -6.38 -6.01
C ASN A 95 0.15 -6.41 -5.29
N GLN A 96 -0.47 -7.59 -5.17
CA GLN A 96 -1.70 -7.76 -4.38
C GLN A 96 -1.45 -7.55 -2.89
N LEU A 97 -0.34 -8.08 -2.35
CA LEU A 97 0.03 -7.90 -0.95
C LEU A 97 0.41 -6.44 -0.62
N ALA A 98 1.10 -5.75 -1.53
CA ALA A 98 1.38 -4.32 -1.40
C ALA A 98 0.10 -3.46 -1.45
N SER A 99 -0.86 -3.81 -2.32
CA SER A 99 -2.18 -3.19 -2.38
C SER A 99 -2.96 -3.40 -1.07
N ILE A 100 -3.01 -4.62 -0.54
CA ILE A 100 -3.72 -4.95 0.70
C ILE A 100 -3.08 -4.22 1.89
N ASN A 101 -1.75 -4.17 1.97
CA ASN A 101 -1.04 -3.45 3.03
C ASN A 101 -1.26 -1.93 2.93
N ALA A 102 -1.28 -1.36 1.73
CA ALA A 102 -1.57 0.06 1.53
C ALA A 102 -3.01 0.41 1.96
N THR A 103 -4.00 -0.38 1.55
CA THR A 103 -5.40 -0.17 1.95
C THR A 103 -5.60 -0.35 3.46
N SER A 104 -4.99 -1.37 4.06
CA SER A 104 -5.01 -1.58 5.51
C SER A 104 -4.39 -0.39 6.26
N MET A 105 -3.25 0.13 5.78
CA MET A 105 -2.58 1.30 6.36
C MET A 105 -3.43 2.56 6.22
N THR A 106 -4.07 2.80 5.08
CA THR A 106 -5.00 3.92 4.88
C THR A 106 -6.20 3.82 5.81
N ASN A 107 -6.76 2.62 6.01
CA ASN A 107 -7.87 2.39 6.93
C ASN A 107 -7.46 2.63 8.39
N SER A 108 -6.28 2.15 8.80
CA SER A 108 -5.74 2.42 10.14
C SER A 108 -5.45 3.92 10.35
N LEU A 109 -4.90 4.62 9.36
CA LEU A 109 -4.65 6.07 9.44
C LEU A 109 -5.96 6.86 9.50
N ASN A 110 -6.97 6.49 8.72
CA ASN A 110 -8.29 7.13 8.78
C ASN A 110 -8.98 6.86 10.12
N SER A 111 -8.88 5.64 10.65
CA SER A 111 -9.38 5.29 11.99
C SER A 111 -8.64 6.08 13.08
N ALA A 112 -7.32 6.25 12.97
CA ALA A 112 -6.53 7.05 13.89
C ALA A 112 -6.91 8.54 13.83
N ARG A 113 -7.12 9.09 12.62
CA ARG A 113 -7.63 10.46 12.44
C ARG A 113 -9.01 10.63 13.06
N GLN A 114 -9.90 9.65 12.90
CA GLN A 114 -11.24 9.68 13.46
C GLN A 114 -11.23 9.55 14.99
N ASN A 115 -10.39 8.70 15.55
CA ASN A 115 -10.19 8.62 16.99
C ASN A 115 -9.60 9.93 17.55
N SER A 116 -8.66 10.55 16.83
CA SER A 116 -8.12 11.86 17.20
C SER A 116 -9.20 12.96 17.17
N SER A 117 -10.09 12.95 16.17
CA SER A 117 -11.23 13.88 16.16
C SER A 117 -12.21 13.60 17.31
N ASN A 118 -12.47 12.33 17.63
CA ASN A 118 -13.35 11.95 18.74
C ASN A 118 -12.79 12.41 20.08
N VAL A 119 -11.48 12.27 20.29
CA VAL A 119 -10.78 12.78 21.49
C VAL A 119 -10.89 14.30 21.56
N ARG A 120 -10.62 15.01 20.45
CA ARG A 120 -10.75 16.48 20.41
C ARG A 120 -12.18 16.95 20.70
N ASN A 121 -13.17 16.28 20.13
CA ASN A 121 -14.59 16.59 20.36
C ASN A 121 -14.99 16.32 21.82
N SER A 122 -14.51 15.22 22.40
CA SER A 122 -14.74 14.89 23.81
C SER A 122 -14.11 15.94 24.73
N LEU A 123 -12.88 16.36 24.45
CA LEU A 123 -12.19 17.41 25.20
C LEU A 123 -12.89 18.76 25.06
N SER A 124 -13.36 19.09 23.87
CA SER A 124 -14.19 20.29 23.64
C SER A 124 -15.49 20.21 24.46
N GLY A 125 -16.17 19.07 24.47
CA GLY A 125 -17.39 18.85 25.26
C GLY A 125 -17.17 19.01 26.77
N ILE A 126 -16.04 18.50 27.28
CA ILE A 126 -15.63 18.70 28.68
C ILE A 126 -15.38 20.18 28.95
N THR A 127 -14.61 20.86 28.10
CA THR A 127 -14.27 22.28 28.27
C THR A 127 -15.51 23.17 28.25
N THR A 128 -16.45 22.90 27.33
CA THR A 128 -17.74 23.60 27.27
C THR A 128 -18.59 23.31 28.50
N SER A 129 -18.69 22.06 28.95
CA SER A 129 -19.45 21.71 30.16
C SER A 129 -18.89 22.40 31.40
N LEU A 130 -17.57 22.40 31.56
CA LEU A 130 -16.89 23.12 32.64
C LEU A 130 -17.18 24.62 32.54
N GLY A 131 -17.03 25.21 31.36
CA GLY A 131 -17.36 26.61 31.10
C GLY A 131 -18.79 26.96 31.52
N ASN A 132 -19.76 26.12 31.18
CA ASN A 132 -21.16 26.29 31.57
C ASN A 132 -21.39 26.21 33.08
N VAL A 133 -20.66 25.34 33.79
CA VAL A 133 -20.73 25.28 35.25
C VAL A 133 -20.14 26.55 35.86
N PHE A 134 -19.00 27.02 35.37
CA PHE A 134 -18.37 28.26 35.85
C PHE A 134 -19.23 29.50 35.59
N THR A 135 -19.84 29.61 34.41
CA THR A 135 -20.73 30.74 34.09
C THR A 135 -21.97 30.72 34.98
N ASN A 136 -22.61 29.56 35.17
CA ASN A 136 -23.76 29.43 36.07
C ASN A 136 -23.38 29.72 37.54
N ALA A 137 -22.26 29.20 38.02
CA ALA A 137 -21.78 29.45 39.38
C ALA A 137 -21.49 30.95 39.62
N SER A 138 -20.84 31.61 38.65
CA SER A 138 -20.55 33.04 38.74
C SER A 138 -21.82 33.91 38.66
N ALA A 139 -22.81 33.53 37.85
CA ALA A 139 -24.11 34.20 37.80
C ALA A 139 -24.85 34.11 39.14
N ASN A 140 -24.90 32.91 39.73
CA ASN A 140 -25.53 32.69 41.03
C ASN A 140 -24.83 33.47 42.15
N SER A 141 -23.49 33.55 42.13
CA SER A 141 -22.72 34.36 43.09
C SER A 141 -23.05 35.86 43.01
N LYS A 142 -23.22 36.40 41.80
CA LYS A 142 -23.66 37.80 41.61
C LYS A 142 -25.05 38.05 42.17
N THR A 143 -25.98 37.13 41.96
CA THR A 143 -27.35 37.21 42.50
C THR A 143 -27.35 37.17 44.03
N ILE A 144 -26.62 36.24 44.65
CA ILE A 144 -26.49 36.15 46.11
C ILE A 144 -25.89 37.43 46.70
N THR A 145 -24.83 37.96 46.08
CA THR A 145 -24.20 39.21 46.51
C THR A 145 -25.18 40.39 46.40
N GLY A 146 -25.96 40.46 45.32
CA GLY A 146 -27.00 41.48 45.13
C GLY A 146 -28.09 41.43 46.19
N TYR A 147 -28.54 40.24 46.59
CA TYR A 147 -29.45 40.09 47.73
C TYR A 147 -28.79 40.57 49.03
N GLY A 148 -27.54 40.19 49.29
CA GLY A 148 -26.80 40.60 50.48
C GLY A 148 -26.64 42.13 50.61
N THR A 149 -26.29 42.83 49.53
CA THR A 149 -26.18 44.30 49.54
C THR A 149 -27.53 44.98 49.73
N SER A 150 -28.59 44.46 49.12
CA SER A 150 -29.96 44.99 49.29
C SER A 150 -30.46 44.85 50.73
N LEU A 151 -30.14 43.73 51.39
CA LEU A 151 -30.49 43.49 52.79
C LEU A 151 -29.70 44.41 53.71
N SER A 152 -28.38 44.53 53.49
CA SER A 152 -27.52 45.46 54.24
C SER A 152 -28.02 46.90 54.15
N GLY A 153 -28.43 47.35 52.95
CA GLY A 153 -29.02 48.68 52.75
C GLY A 153 -30.32 48.89 53.54
N LYS A 154 -31.23 47.92 53.52
CA LYS A 154 -32.48 48.00 54.31
C LYS A 154 -32.20 48.06 55.81
N THR A 155 -31.26 47.27 56.32
CA THR A 155 -30.87 47.28 57.74
C THR A 155 -30.25 48.60 58.17
N GLN A 156 -29.40 49.20 57.33
CA GLN A 156 -28.83 50.54 57.62
C GLN A 156 -29.92 51.61 57.68
N VAL A 157 -30.86 51.63 56.74
CA VAL A 157 -32.00 52.58 56.75
C VAL A 157 -32.88 52.38 57.99
N LEU A 158 -33.12 51.12 58.39
CA LEU A 158 -33.90 50.83 59.59
C LEU A 158 -33.18 51.33 60.86
N GLY A 159 -31.86 51.12 60.94
CA GLY A 159 -31.04 51.54 62.08
C GLY A 159 -30.95 53.06 62.22
N THR A 160 -30.76 53.79 61.11
CA THR A 160 -30.74 55.26 61.13
C THR A 160 -32.12 55.84 61.48
N ALA A 161 -33.21 55.25 60.96
CA ALA A 161 -34.57 55.62 61.33
C ALA A 161 -34.88 55.33 62.82
N SER A 162 -34.39 54.22 63.35
CA SER A 162 -34.53 53.90 64.78
C SER A 162 -33.76 54.90 65.65
N ASN A 163 -32.51 55.23 65.30
CA ASN A 163 -31.72 56.19 66.07
C ASN A 163 -32.28 57.60 66.03
N SER A 164 -32.80 58.05 64.88
CA SER A 164 -33.45 59.36 64.77
C SER A 164 -34.76 59.43 65.56
N ALA A 165 -35.53 58.33 65.61
CA ALA A 165 -36.72 58.23 66.45
C ALA A 165 -36.38 58.23 67.96
N ILE A 166 -35.29 57.57 68.36
CA ILE A 166 -34.84 57.59 69.76
C ILE A 166 -34.34 58.99 70.13
N SER A 167 -33.53 59.65 69.29
CA SER A 167 -33.01 60.98 69.59
C SER A 167 -34.11 62.04 69.68
N SER A 168 -35.14 61.96 68.82
CA SER A 168 -36.28 62.88 68.88
C SER A 168 -37.08 62.69 70.18
N ASN A 169 -37.34 61.44 70.59
CA ASN A 169 -38.03 61.13 71.84
C ASN A 169 -37.22 61.56 73.08
N VAL A 170 -35.90 61.32 73.10
CA VAL A 170 -35.02 61.75 74.21
C VAL A 170 -34.96 63.28 74.30
N SER A 171 -34.94 63.97 73.16
CA SER A 171 -34.97 65.43 73.12
C SER A 171 -36.29 65.99 73.65
N ALA A 172 -37.41 65.37 73.27
CA ALA A 172 -38.74 65.72 73.78
C ALA A 172 -38.86 65.51 75.30
N PHE A 173 -38.30 64.41 75.82
CA PHE A 173 -38.26 64.12 77.25
C PHE A 173 -37.43 65.14 78.03
N ARG A 174 -36.27 65.57 77.50
CA ARG A 174 -35.42 66.59 78.14
C ARG A 174 -36.07 67.99 78.19
N SER A 175 -37.00 68.28 77.29
CA SER A 175 -37.74 69.56 77.28
C SER A 175 -38.97 69.59 78.19
N MET A 176 -39.26 68.51 78.93
CA MET A 176 -40.35 68.50 79.91
C MET A 176 -39.92 69.24 81.20
N PRO A 177 -40.81 70.00 81.85
CA PRO A 177 -40.47 70.76 83.05
C PRO A 177 -40.12 69.81 84.20
N GLN A 178 -38.97 70.02 84.85
CA GLN A 178 -38.65 69.31 86.10
C GLN A 178 -39.48 69.93 87.22
N THR A 179 -40.44 69.17 87.73
CA THR A 179 -41.15 69.43 88.98
C THR A 179 -40.35 68.94 90.17
#